data_AF-A0A2L2Z6U4-F1
#
_entry.id   AF-A0A2L2Z6U4-F1
#
_cell.length_a   1.000
_cell.length_b   1.000
_cell.length_c   1.000
_cell.angle_alpha   90.00
_cell.angle_beta   90.00
_cell.angle_gamma   90.00
#
_symmetry.space_group_name_H-M   'P 1'
#
loop_
_entity.id
_entity.type
_entity.pdbx_description
1 polymer ?
#
loop_
_entity_poly.entity_id
_entity_poly.type
_entity_poly.pdbx_seq_one_letter_code
_entity_poly.pdbx_strand_id
1 'polypeptide(L)'
;VPSHVGIPGNDLADLAARSATSVLTISVPLSVIKRHIRQFITSLWQQQWDLKINNKLHSVKPDITPLPALRLCHSDVKLTR
;
A
#
# COMPACT_ATOMS: atom_id res chain seq x y z
N VAL A 1 34.91 -2.79 19.29
CA VAL A 1 36.09 -3.22 18.51
C VAL A 1 36.56 -2.03 17.69
N PRO A 2 37.77 -1.48 17.89
CA PRO A 2 38.20 -0.25 17.23
C PRO A 2 38.84 -0.60 15.88
N SER A 3 38.16 -0.28 14.77
CA SER A 3 38.69 -0.52 13.41
C SER A 3 38.24 0.56 12.43
N HIS A 4 38.16 1.81 12.89
CA HIS A 4 37.43 2.86 12.17
C HIS A 4 38.21 4.18 12.00
N VAL A 5 39.53 4.19 12.15
CA VAL A 5 40.32 5.41 11.95
C VAL A 5 41.44 5.13 10.96
N GLY A 6 41.41 5.80 9.80
CA GLY A 6 42.56 5.90 8.89
C GLY A 6 42.50 5.09 7.60
N ILE A 7 41.34 4.54 7.20
CA ILE A 7 41.16 4.01 5.83
C ILE A 7 40.43 5.08 5.01
N PRO A 8 41.12 5.82 4.12
CA PRO A 8 40.53 6.95 3.41
C PRO A 8 39.26 6.59 2.61
N GLY A 9 39.18 5.34 2.13
CA GLY A 9 38.00 4.84 1.43
C GLY A 9 36.76 4.67 2.31
N ASN A 10 36.93 4.32 3.59
CA ASN A 10 35.79 4.20 4.52
C ASN A 10 35.26 5.57 4.93
N ASP A 11 36.16 6.54 5.12
CA ASP A 11 35.77 7.90 5.48
C ASP A 11 35.00 8.57 4.33
N LEU A 12 35.43 8.34 3.08
CA LEU A 12 34.70 8.78 1.88
C LEU A 12 33.35 8.06 1.74
N ALA A 13 33.29 6.76 2.01
CA ALA A 13 32.04 6.00 1.96
C ALA A 13 31.04 6.46 3.03
N ASP A 14 31.50 6.72 4.26
CA ASP A 14 30.65 7.22 5.35
C ASP A 14 30.18 8.66 5.07
N LEU A 15 31.05 9.52 4.52
CA LEU A 15 30.67 10.86 4.07
C LEU A 15 29.64 10.82 2.94
N ALA A 16 29.80 9.92 1.97
CA ALA A 16 28.85 9.73 0.89
C ALA A 16 27.51 9.20 1.39
N ALA A 17 27.51 8.24 2.32
CA ALA A 17 26.30 7.71 2.94
C ALA A 17 25.55 8.78 3.75
N ARG A 18 26.27 9.57 4.55
CA ARG A 18 25.70 10.73 5.27
C ARG A 18 25.14 11.78 4.33
N SER A 19 25.85 12.09 3.24
CA SER A 19 25.41 13.06 2.23
C SER A 19 24.22 12.58 1.40
N ALA A 20 24.13 11.26 1.16
CA ALA A 20 23.01 10.64 0.45
C ALA A 20 21.75 10.49 1.32
N THR A 21 21.86 10.68 2.64
CA THR A 21 20.73 10.70 3.56
C THR A 21 19.99 12.05 3.46
N SER A 22 19.55 12.39 2.26
CA SER A 22 18.55 13.43 2.08
C SER A 22 17.21 12.82 2.49
N VAL A 23 16.76 13.15 3.70
CA VAL A 23 15.37 12.90 4.10
C VAL A 23 14.53 13.67 3.10
N LEU A 24 13.86 12.96 2.19
CA LEU A 24 12.85 13.55 1.33
C LEU A 24 11.80 14.19 2.23
N THR A 25 11.88 15.50 2.42
CA THR A 25 10.85 16.29 3.09
C THR A 25 9.66 16.37 2.13
N ILE A 26 8.89 15.30 2.09
CA ILE A 26 7.65 15.25 1.33
C ILE A 26 6.68 16.19 2.04
N SER A 27 6.46 17.37 1.44
CA SER A 27 5.53 18.41 1.94
C SER A 27 4.09 17.87 2.12
N VAL A 28 3.73 16.84 1.33
CA VAL A 28 2.44 16.16 1.43
C VAL A 28 2.57 14.93 2.34
N PRO A 29 1.68 14.76 3.34
CA PRO A 29 1.68 13.55 4.16
C PRO A 29 1.57 12.29 3.30
N LEU A 30 2.43 11.30 3.55
CA LEU A 30 2.41 10.01 2.85
C LEU A 30 1.03 9.33 2.91
N SER A 31 0.22 9.61 3.93
CA SER A 31 -1.15 9.14 4.07
C SER A 31 -2.06 9.61 2.93
N VAL A 32 -1.89 10.84 2.45
CA VAL A 32 -2.66 11.43 1.35
C VAL A 32 -2.27 10.77 0.03
N ILE A 33 -0.97 10.60 -0.22
CA ILE A 33 -0.47 9.90 -1.41
C ILE A 33 -0.98 8.46 -1.43
N LYS A 34 -0.85 7.73 -0.31
CA LYS A 34 -1.38 6.37 -0.18
C LYS A 34 -2.89 6.30 -0.42
N ARG A 35 -3.65 7.28 0.08
CA ARG A 35 -5.11 7.35 -0.16
C ARG A 35 -5.40 7.56 -1.64
N HIS A 36 -4.69 8.46 -2.30
CA HIS A 36 -4.89 8.76 -3.71
C HIS A 36 -4.58 7.55 -4.60
N ILE A 37 -3.47 6.86 -4.34
CA ILE A 37 -3.10 5.61 -5.05
C ILE A 37 -4.20 4.56 -4.88
N ARG A 38 -4.71 4.35 -3.66
CA ARG A 38 -5.81 3.41 -3.42
C ARG A 38 -7.06 3.79 -4.20
N GLN A 39 -7.46 5.07 -4.17
CA GLN A 39 -8.62 5.55 -4.92
C GLN A 39 -8.48 5.32 -6.41
N PHE A 40 -7.30 5.60 -6.97
CA PHE A 40 -7.02 5.39 -8.39
C PHE A 40 -7.09 3.90 -8.77
N ILE A 41 -6.51 3.02 -7.98
CA ILE A 41 -6.59 1.56 -8.22
C ILE A 41 -8.05 1.10 -8.13
N THR A 42 -8.79 1.55 -7.11
CA THR A 42 -10.21 1.21 -6.97
C THR A 42 -11.03 1.71 -8.14
N SER A 43 -10.76 2.89 -8.69
CA SER A 43 -11.49 3.38 -9.87
C SER A 43 -11.21 2.54 -11.12
N LEU A 44 -9.98 2.08 -11.33
CA LEU A 44 -9.66 1.19 -12.45
C LEU A 44 -10.38 -0.15 -12.32
N TRP A 45 -10.44 -0.68 -11.10
CA TRP A 45 -11.19 -1.90 -10.84
C TRP A 45 -12.69 -1.69 -11.08
N GLN A 46 -13.25 -0.57 -10.61
CA GLN A 46 -14.65 -0.21 -10.81
C GLN A 46 -15.00 -0.16 -12.30
N GLN A 47 -14.17 0.51 -13.10
CA GLN A 47 -14.34 0.55 -14.56
C GLN A 47 -14.38 -0.86 -15.16
N GLN A 48 -13.46 -1.74 -14.76
CA GLN A 48 -13.43 -3.10 -15.27
C GLN A 48 -14.66 -3.92 -14.84
N TRP A 49 -15.18 -3.63 -13.65
CA TRP A 49 -16.37 -4.27 -13.10
C TRP A 49 -17.65 -3.81 -13.77
N ASP A 50 -17.75 -2.52 -14.10
CA ASP A 50 -18.87 -1.95 -14.84
C ASP A 50 -19.02 -2.53 -16.25
N LEU A 51 -17.91 -3.01 -16.84
CA LEU A 51 -17.94 -3.75 -18.10
C LEU A 51 -18.56 -5.16 -17.98
N LYS A 52 -18.78 -5.67 -16.76
CA LYS A 52 -19.36 -7.01 -16.51
C LYS A 52 -20.88 -6.98 -16.43
N ILE A 53 -21.52 -6.36 -17.42
CA ILE A 53 -22.98 -6.14 -17.51
C ILE A 53 -23.84 -7.42 -17.46
N ASN A 54 -23.29 -8.57 -17.85
CA ASN A 54 -23.98 -9.87 -17.82
C ASN A 54 -23.59 -10.74 -16.61
N ASN A 55 -23.00 -10.15 -15.58
CA ASN A 55 -22.63 -10.84 -14.35
C ASN A 55 -23.70 -10.65 -13.28
N LYS A 56 -24.30 -11.75 -12.82
CA LYS A 56 -25.30 -11.73 -11.74
C LYS A 56 -24.78 -11.06 -10.46
N LEU A 57 -23.49 -11.20 -10.16
CA LEU A 57 -22.87 -10.56 -9.01
C LEU A 57 -22.75 -9.05 -9.20
N HIS A 58 -22.49 -8.56 -10.41
CA HIS A 58 -22.50 -7.13 -10.74
C HIS A 58 -23.90 -6.54 -10.54
N SER A 59 -24.93 -7.27 -10.94
CA SER A 59 -26.32 -6.86 -10.71
C SER A 59 -26.68 -6.70 -9.23
N VAL A 60 -26.08 -7.51 -8.34
CA VAL A 60 -26.32 -7.44 -6.89
C VAL A 60 -25.41 -6.42 -6.19
N LYS A 61 -24.15 -6.30 -6.64
CA LYS A 61 -23.15 -5.39 -6.08
C LYS A 61 -22.43 -4.66 -7.23
N PRO A 62 -22.98 -3.53 -7.70
CA PRO A 62 -22.35 -2.76 -8.77
C PRO A 62 -21.11 -2.01 -8.29
N ASP A 63 -21.01 -1.65 -7.01
CA ASP A 63 -19.86 -0.91 -6.49
C ASP A 63 -18.81 -1.82 -5.82
N ILE A 64 -17.53 -1.62 -6.17
CA ILE A 64 -16.36 -2.23 -5.53
C ILE A 64 -15.95 -1.49 -4.25
N THR A 65 -16.76 -0.53 -3.78
CA THR A 65 -16.54 0.09 -2.47
C THR A 65 -16.35 -1.01 -1.41
N PRO A 66 -15.33 -0.87 -0.55
CA PRO A 66 -15.13 -1.80 0.54
C PRO A 66 -16.43 -1.86 1.31
N LEU A 67 -17.00 -3.06 1.43
CA LEU A 67 -18.18 -3.27 2.25
C LEU A 67 -17.83 -2.67 3.62
N PRO A 68 -18.64 -1.75 4.18
CA PRO A 68 -18.40 -1.29 5.54
C PRO A 68 -18.25 -2.56 6.36
N ALA A 69 -17.17 -2.68 7.14
CA ALA A 69 -16.79 -3.91 7.82
C ALA A 69 -17.98 -4.43 8.63
N LEU A 70 -18.84 -5.21 7.98
CA LEU A 70 -19.91 -5.91 8.62
C LEU A 70 -19.15 -6.91 9.46
N ARG A 71 -19.36 -6.81 10.77
CA ARG A 71 -18.84 -7.73 11.78
C ARG A 71 -19.43 -9.13 11.57
N LEU A 72 -19.31 -9.70 10.38
CA LEU A 72 -19.83 -11.00 9.98
C LEU A 72 -18.74 -12.09 10.05
N CYS A 73 -17.46 -11.72 10.12
CA CYS A 73 -16.37 -12.70 10.25
C CYS A 73 -16.18 -13.23 11.70
N HIS A 74 -17.23 -13.74 12.33
CA HIS A 74 -17.04 -14.55 13.55
C HIS A 74 -17.91 -15.80 13.66
N SER A 75 -18.79 -16.09 12.68
CA SER A 75 -19.79 -17.15 12.86
C SER A 75 -19.88 -18.24 11.79
N ASP A 76 -19.12 -18.19 10.70
CA ASP A 76 -19.21 -19.26 9.69
C ASP A 76 -18.29 -20.45 10.02
N VAL A 77 -18.78 -21.21 11.01
CA VAL A 77 -18.88 -22.67 11.12
C VAL A 77 -17.59 -23.50 10.96
N LYS A 78 -17.16 -24.05 12.10
CA LYS A 78 -16.33 -25.27 12.20
C LYS A 78 -16.94 -26.37 11.32
N LEU A 79 -16.27 -26.75 10.24
CA LEU A 79 -16.59 -27.98 9.52
C LEU A 79 -16.03 -29.17 10.33
N THR A 80 -16.82 -29.71 11.24
CA THR A 80 -16.59 -31.06 11.79
C THR A 80 -17.31 -32.08 10.93
N ARG A 81 -16.56 -32.87 10.15
CA ARG A 81 -16.53 -34.34 10.18
C ARG A 81 -15.62 -34.87 9.09
#